data_AF-A0A0F9VCI2-F1
#
_entry.id   AF-A0A0F9VCI2-F1
#
_cell.length_a   1.000
_cell.length_b   1.000
_cell.length_c   1.000
_cell.angle_alpha   90.00
_cell.angle_beta   90.00
_cell.angle_gamma   90.00
#
_symmetry.space_group_name_H-M   'P 1'
#
loop_
_entity.id
_entity.type
_entity.pdbx_description
1 polymer ?
#
loop_
_entity_poly.entity_id
_entity_poly.type
_entity_poly.pdbx_seq_one_letter_code
_entity_poly.pdbx_strand_id
1 'polypeptide(L)'
;MNRKDARKIAETITNEQLQKMFDEAKKNITDWTVVSICNKGMTKGVAWNILAKNFDVNEEHHILGKTNMVREFGDFLSPDFKPKKVKKPQGTPPTHQDPIFN
;
A
#
# COMPACT_ATOMS: atom_id res chain seq x y z
N MET A 1 -2.71 2.19 0.06
CA MET A 1 -2.91 0.77 0.46
C MET A 1 -2.62 0.50 1.96
N ASN A 2 -3.25 -0.51 2.60
CA ASN A 2 -2.92 -0.91 3.99
C ASN A 2 -1.74 -1.91 4.05
N ARG A 3 -1.10 -2.05 5.23
CA ARG A 3 0.11 -2.89 5.39
C ARG A 3 -0.14 -4.38 5.13
N LYS A 4 -1.30 -4.91 5.53
CA LYS A 4 -1.61 -6.34 5.41
C LYS A 4 -1.79 -6.75 3.95
N ASP A 5 -2.51 -5.93 3.19
CA ASP A 5 -2.74 -6.18 1.76
C ASP A 5 -1.44 -5.99 0.98
N ALA A 6 -0.66 -4.96 1.31
CA ALA A 6 0.66 -4.75 0.71
C ALA A 6 1.58 -5.95 0.94
N ARG A 7 1.53 -6.57 2.13
CA ARG A 7 2.31 -7.76 2.44
C ARG A 7 1.93 -8.96 1.56
N LYS A 8 0.64 -9.22 1.40
CA LYS A 8 0.14 -10.33 0.56
C LYS A 8 0.55 -10.16 -0.91
N ILE A 9 0.47 -8.93 -1.42
CA ILE A 9 0.90 -8.63 -2.78
C ILE A 9 2.42 -8.80 -2.90
N ALA A 10 3.19 -8.31 -1.92
CA ALA A 10 4.65 -8.40 -1.92
C ALA A 10 5.17 -9.86 -1.96
N GLU A 11 4.40 -10.82 -1.45
CA GLU A 11 4.73 -12.25 -1.47
C GLU A 11 4.57 -12.89 -2.86
N THR A 12 3.82 -12.27 -3.77
CA THR A 12 3.47 -12.85 -5.08
C THR A 12 3.91 -12.00 -6.28
N ILE A 13 4.20 -10.71 -6.05
CA ILE A 13 4.58 -9.78 -7.11
C ILE A 13 6.00 -10.03 -7.63
N THR A 14 6.18 -9.91 -8.95
CA THR A 14 7.50 -10.00 -9.59
C THR A 14 8.21 -8.63 -9.60
N ASN A 15 9.53 -8.64 -9.79
CA ASN A 15 10.29 -7.40 -9.83
C ASN A 15 9.94 -6.55 -11.06
N GLU A 16 9.60 -7.17 -12.20
CA GLU A 16 9.15 -6.46 -13.40
C GLU A 16 7.81 -5.75 -13.17
N GLN A 17 6.92 -6.36 -12.37
CA GLN A 17 5.65 -5.74 -12.00
C GLN A 17 5.87 -4.56 -11.05
N LEU A 18 6.84 -4.65 -10.13
CA LEU A 18 7.26 -3.52 -9.31
C LEU A 18 7.86 -2.38 -10.14
N GLN A 19 8.70 -2.69 -11.13
CA GLN A 19 9.25 -1.69 -12.05
C GLN A 19 8.13 -0.95 -12.80
N LYS A 20 7.17 -1.70 -13.38
CA LYS A 20 6.00 -1.10 -14.04
C LYS A 20 5.18 -0.22 -13.10
N MET A 21 4.99 -0.65 -11.85
CA MET A 21 4.32 0.15 -10.81
C MET A 21 5.07 1.46 -10.55
N PHE A 22 6.40 1.44 -10.46
CA PHE A 22 7.20 2.64 -10.28
C PHE A 22 7.13 3.57 -11.49
N ASP A 23 7.17 3.02 -12.71
CA ASP A 23 7.05 3.81 -13.94
C ASP A 23 5.69 4.54 -14.00
N GLU A 24 4.61 3.85 -13.64
CA GLU A 24 3.28 4.45 -13.56
C GLU A 24 3.16 5.46 -12.42
N ALA A 25 3.75 5.18 -11.25
CA ALA A 25 3.80 6.13 -10.14
C ALA A 25 4.53 7.42 -10.55
N LYS A 26 5.68 7.31 -11.21
CA LYS A 26 6.47 8.45 -11.67
C LYS A 26 5.71 9.34 -12.65
N LYS A 27 4.90 8.76 -13.54
CA LYS A 27 4.08 9.49 -14.51
C LYS A 27 2.88 10.19 -13.87
N ASN A 28 2.24 9.53 -12.90
CA ASN A 28 0.94 9.97 -12.38
C ASN A 28 1.01 10.75 -11.06
N ILE A 29 2.12 10.68 -10.31
CA ILE A 29 2.31 11.50 -9.10
C ILE A 29 2.66 12.92 -9.52
N THR A 30 1.75 13.84 -9.20
CA THR A 30 1.93 15.28 -9.46
C THR A 30 2.56 16.02 -8.27
N ASP A 31 2.30 15.56 -7.05
CA ASP A 31 2.81 16.16 -5.82
C ASP A 31 3.64 15.16 -4.99
N TRP A 32 4.94 15.42 -4.91
CA TRP A 32 5.92 14.61 -4.18
C TRP A 32 6.13 15.09 -2.74
N THR A 33 5.53 16.21 -2.35
CA THR A 33 5.67 16.82 -1.02
C THR A 33 4.70 16.22 0.01
N VAL A 34 3.66 15.51 -0.46
CA VAL A 34 2.72 14.79 0.41
C VAL A 34 3.45 13.82 1.33
N VAL A 35 2.97 13.72 2.57
CA VAL A 35 3.51 12.81 3.60
C VAL A 35 3.45 11.35 3.13
N SER A 36 4.52 10.60 3.36
CA SER A 36 4.60 9.17 3.05
C SER A 36 3.64 8.34 3.92
N ILE A 37 3.03 7.33 3.31
CA ILE A 37 2.15 6.39 4.00
C ILE A 37 2.98 5.42 4.85
N CYS A 38 4.19 5.08 4.41
CA CYS A 38 5.13 4.23 5.12
C CYS A 38 5.73 4.90 6.36
N ASN A 39 6.07 6.19 6.27
CA ASN A 39 6.64 6.95 7.39
C ASN A 39 6.14 8.40 7.39
N LYS A 40 5.41 8.79 8.46
CA LYS A 40 4.82 10.11 8.61
C LYS A 40 5.83 11.26 8.80
N GLY A 41 7.10 10.95 9.09
CA GLY A 41 8.17 11.92 9.24
C GLY A 41 8.86 12.31 7.93
N MET A 42 8.42 11.78 6.79
CA MET A 42 9.01 12.09 5.48
C MET A 42 7.96 12.27 4.39
N THR A 43 8.35 12.91 3.29
CA THR A 43 7.51 13.06 2.11
C THR A 43 7.60 11.84 1.20
N LYS A 44 6.65 11.72 0.27
CA LYS A 44 6.63 10.68 -0.77
C LYS A 44 7.88 10.75 -1.66
N GLY A 45 8.41 11.94 -1.94
CA GLY A 45 9.67 12.12 -2.66
C GLY A 45 10.86 11.50 -1.94
N VAL A 46 10.94 11.63 -0.62
CA VAL A 46 11.98 10.95 0.18
C VAL A 46 11.78 9.43 0.15
N ALA A 47 10.53 8.96 0.27
CA ALA A 47 10.22 7.53 0.15
C ALA A 47 10.62 6.97 -1.23
N TRP A 48 10.41 7.72 -2.32
CA TRP A 48 10.85 7.35 -3.67
C TRP A 48 12.38 7.19 -3.75
N ASN A 49 13.14 8.12 -3.17
CA ASN A 49 14.59 8.06 -3.17
C ASN A 49 15.14 6.80 -2.49
N ILE A 50 14.44 6.30 -1.47
CA ILE A 50 14.81 5.10 -0.71
C ILE A 50 14.34 3.83 -1.42
N LEU A 51 13.10 3.82 -1.93
CA LEU A 51 12.43 2.59 -2.37
C LEU A 51 12.50 2.33 -3.88
N ALA A 52 12.66 3.37 -4.71
CA ALA A 52 12.45 3.26 -6.16
C ALA A 52 13.60 3.82 -7.02
N LYS A 53 14.34 4.82 -6.53
CA LYS A 53 15.35 5.55 -7.33
C LYS A 53 16.37 4.64 -8.02
N ASN A 54 16.88 3.64 -7.31
CA ASN A 54 17.88 2.70 -7.80
C ASN A 54 17.33 1.27 -7.82
N PHE A 55 16.03 1.10 -8.10
CA PHE A 55 15.44 -0.23 -8.14
C PHE A 55 16.05 -1.06 -9.28
N ASP A 56 16.56 -2.24 -8.95
CA ASP A 56 17.06 -3.22 -9.92
C ASP A 56 16.10 -4.40 -10.01
N VAL A 57 15.68 -4.74 -11.23
CA VAL A 57 14.78 -5.86 -11.52
C VAL A 57 15.45 -7.20 -11.25
N ASN A 58 16.77 -7.29 -11.37
CA ASN A 58 17.53 -8.54 -11.22
C ASN A 58 17.96 -8.81 -9.78
N GLU A 59 17.82 -7.84 -8.88
CA GLU A 59 18.20 -7.98 -7.48
C GLU A 59 17.11 -8.68 -6.64
N GLU A 60 17.54 -9.52 -5.71
CA GLU A 60 16.63 -10.11 -4.73
C GLU A 60 16.27 -9.11 -3.63
N HIS A 61 15.12 -8.46 -3.79
CA HIS A 61 14.63 -7.52 -2.79
C HIS A 61 14.03 -8.24 -1.58
N HIS A 62 14.48 -7.86 -0.38
CA HIS A 62 13.91 -8.37 0.85
C HIS A 62 12.41 -8.07 0.95
N ILE A 63 11.66 -9.02 1.50
CA ILE A 63 10.19 -9.01 1.53
C ILE A 63 9.61 -7.81 2.30
N LEU A 64 10.34 -7.27 3.29
CA LEU A 64 9.96 -6.01 3.95
C LEU A 64 10.12 -4.79 3.02
N GLY A 65 11.16 -4.78 2.19
CA GLY A 65 11.37 -3.75 1.16
C GLY A 65 10.22 -3.76 0.16
N LYS A 66 9.93 -4.93 -0.43
CA LYS A 66 8.78 -5.12 -1.34
C LYS A 66 7.45 -4.69 -0.69
N THR A 67 7.23 -5.04 0.58
CA THR A 67 6.03 -4.61 1.32
C THR A 67 5.91 -3.09 1.41
N ASN A 68 7.01 -2.38 1.68
CA ASN A 68 7.02 -0.92 1.76
C ASN A 68 6.85 -0.26 0.39
N MET A 69 7.49 -0.81 -0.66
CA MET A 69 7.31 -0.36 -2.04
C MET A 69 5.84 -0.43 -2.45
N VAL A 70 5.21 -1.60 -2.27
CA VAL A 70 3.81 -1.83 -2.59
C VAL A 70 2.89 -0.98 -1.72
N ARG A 71 3.20 -0.79 -0.43
CA ARG A 71 2.35 0.03 0.45
C ARG A 71 2.33 1.51 0.04
N GLU A 72 3.48 2.04 -0.37
CA GLU A 72 3.64 3.45 -0.74
C GLU A 72 3.09 3.76 -2.14
N PHE A 73 3.38 2.88 -3.12
CA PHE A 73 3.12 3.12 -4.54
C PHE A 73 2.14 2.13 -5.18
N GLY A 74 1.65 1.13 -4.45
CA GLY A 74 0.81 0.09 -5.05
C GLY A 74 -0.61 0.54 -5.42
N ASP A 75 -0.97 1.79 -5.17
CA ASP A 75 -2.14 2.40 -5.80
C ASP A 75 -1.96 2.51 -7.34
N PHE A 76 -0.72 2.42 -7.85
CA PHE A 76 -0.35 2.40 -9.27
C PHE A 76 -0.17 0.98 -9.84
N LEU A 77 -0.48 -0.08 -9.07
CA LEU A 77 -0.53 -1.44 -9.61
C LEU A 77 -1.73 -1.66 -10.53
N SER A 78 -1.61 -2.66 -11.42
CA SER A 78 -2.74 -3.17 -12.20
C SER A 78 -3.91 -3.54 -11.24
N PRO A 79 -5.17 -3.30 -11.65
CA PRO A 79 -6.34 -3.64 -10.84
C PRO A 79 -6.36 -5.10 -10.34
N ASP A 80 -5.75 -6.02 -11.08
CA ASP A 80 -5.70 -7.44 -10.76
C ASP A 80 -4.99 -7.74 -9.43
N PHE A 81 -4.06 -6.88 -9.00
CA PHE A 81 -3.32 -7.04 -7.74
C PHE A 81 -4.01 -6.33 -6.58
N LYS A 82 -4.98 -5.45 -6.84
CA LYS A 82 -5.61 -4.67 -5.79
C LYS A 82 -6.57 -5.57 -5.01
N PRO A 83 -6.51 -5.56 -3.66
CA PRO A 83 -7.43 -6.35 -2.85
C PRO A 83 -8.86 -5.93 -3.19
N LYS A 84 -9.71 -6.89 -3.54
CA LYS A 84 -11.15 -6.63 -3.72
C LYS A 84 -11.68 -6.06 -2.41
N LYS A 85 -12.25 -4.86 -2.47
CA LYS A 85 -12.91 -4.24 -1.30
C LYS A 85 -14.03 -5.17 -0.86
N VAL A 86 -13.79 -5.93 0.21
CA VAL A 86 -14.86 -6.68 0.87
C VAL A 86 -15.79 -5.64 1.47
N LYS A 87 -17.04 -5.59 1.00
CA LYS A 87 -18.06 -4.75 1.63
C LYS A 87 -18.15 -5.19 3.08
N LYS A 88 -17.88 -4.27 4.01
CA LYS A 88 -18.11 -4.57 5.44
C LYS A 88 -19.60 -4.92 5.58
N PRO A 89 -19.96 -6.01 6.28
CA PRO A 89 -21.34 -6.24 6.62
C PRO A 89 -21.87 -4.98 7.35
N GLN A 90 -23.05 -4.51 6.95
CA GLN A 90 -23.72 -3.46 7.71
C GLN A 90 -23.92 -4.00 9.13
N GLY A 91 -23.36 -3.28 10.11
CA GLY A 91 -23.50 -3.67 11.51
C GLY A 91 -24.99 -3.77 11.86
N THR A 92 -25.32 -4.73 12.72
CA THR A 92 -26.65 -4.74 13.35
C THR A 92 -26.83 -3.41 14.10
N PRO A 93 -28.01 -2.78 14.00
CA PRO A 93 -28.29 -1.59 14.80
C PRO A 93 -28.06 -1.90 16.28
N PRO A 94 -27.58 -0.95 17.09
CA PRO A 94 -27.38 -1.17 18.51
C PRO A 94 -28.69 -1.64 19.17
N THR A 95 -28.62 -2.74 19.92
CA THR A 95 -29.75 -3.16 20.76
C THR A 95 -29.78 -2.28 22.00
N HIS A 96 -30.86 -1.52 22.19
CA HIS A 96 -31.12 -0.79 23.43
C HIS A 96 -31.83 -1.69 24.44
N GLN A 97 -31.42 -1.62 25.70
CA GLN A 97 -32.14 -2.20 26.83
C GLN A 97 -32.08 -1.21 28.01
N ASP A 98 -33.18 -1.08 28.73
CA ASP A 98 -33.24 -0.26 29.94
C ASP A 98 -32.49 -0.96 31.10
N PRO A 99 -31.83 -0.21 32.01
CA PRO A 99 -31.16 -0.80 33.16
C PRO A 99 -32.14 -1.46 34.15
N ILE A 100 -31.78 -2.63 34.67
CA ILE A 100 -32.56 -3.34 35.71
C ILE A 100 -31.99 -2.98 37.08
N PHE A 101 -32.79 -2.33 37.94
CA PHE A 101 -32.40 -1.85 39.28
C PHE A 101 -33.04 -2.67 40.41
N ASN A 102 -32.92 -4.00 40.37
CA ASN A 102 -33.42 -4.87 41.46
C ASN A 102 -32.83 -4.53 42.83
#